data_AF-A0A1V5W0G7-F1
#
_entry.id   AF-A0A1V5W0G7-F1
#
_cell.length_a   1.000
_cell.length_b   1.000
_cell.length_c   1.000
_cell.angle_alpha   90.00
_cell.angle_beta   90.00
_cell.angle_gamma   90.00
#
_symmetry.space_group_name_H-M   'P 1'
#
loop_
_entity.id
_entity.type
_entity.pdbx_description
1 polymer ?
#
loop_
_entity_poly.entity_id
_entity_poly.type
_entity_poly.pdbx_seq_one_letter_code
_entity_poly.pdbx_strand_id
1 'polypeptide(L)'
;MEIPNREELEAKLARALGKLQKAQLTRLLEYLGDPPRIENVPEAFWEEVGTELLSVLRPFLQSLYLTQAEMVLRANPAIGVDWALVNEGAAAWARQYTYDLVQGINVHTRRALQEAVGAFYEEGLARGELEGQIVGLFGPVRAEMIAVTEVTRAASEGQRGLANEVAQFGILMIDAWSTRNDEVVCPICGPLHGRDADGYEGDRTPYWLHPDTGERYGPPPAHPRCRCNDNWRLPDTAETATLFAPGQGPA
;
A
#
# COMPACT_ATOMS: atom_id res chain seq x y z
N MET A 1 1.26 5.90 15.52
CA MET A 1 1.74 4.63 16.12
C MET A 1 2.80 4.01 15.22
N GLU A 2 3.98 3.70 15.77
CA GLU A 2 5.10 3.10 15.00
C GLU A 2 4.80 1.62 14.67
N ILE A 3 5.09 1.20 13.43
CA ILE A 3 5.00 -0.21 13.02
C ILE A 3 6.18 -0.99 13.66
N PRO A 4 5.94 -2.02 14.49
CA PRO A 4 7.01 -2.80 15.10
C PRO A 4 7.80 -3.58 14.06
N ASN A 5 9.13 -3.65 14.23
CA ASN A 5 10.04 -4.36 13.34
C ASN A 5 9.86 -3.97 11.86
N ARG A 6 9.48 -2.72 11.59
CA ARG A 6 9.17 -2.21 10.26
C ARG A 6 10.24 -2.55 9.22
N GLU A 7 11.51 -2.30 9.54
CA GLU A 7 12.62 -2.59 8.63
C GLU A 7 12.73 -4.08 8.29
N GLU A 8 12.46 -4.95 9.26
CA GLU A 8 12.43 -6.39 9.03
C GLU A 8 11.25 -6.81 8.13
N LEU A 9 10.07 -6.24 8.36
CA LEU A 9 8.87 -6.48 7.56
C LEU A 9 9.07 -6.03 6.11
N GLU A 10 9.55 -4.80 5.91
CA GLU A 10 9.87 -4.23 4.60
C GLU A 10 10.93 -5.10 3.89
N ALA A 11 12.01 -5.45 4.57
CA ALA A 11 13.06 -6.28 3.98
C ALA A 11 12.57 -7.72 3.68
N LYS A 12 11.70 -8.28 4.52
CA LYS A 12 11.10 -9.61 4.29
C LYS A 12 10.23 -9.61 3.04
N LEU A 13 9.35 -8.63 2.89
CA LEU A 13 8.49 -8.50 1.71
C LEU A 13 9.33 -8.20 0.45
N ALA A 14 10.27 -7.27 0.53
CA ALA A 14 11.16 -6.92 -0.59
C ALA A 14 11.97 -8.13 -1.08
N ARG A 15 12.51 -8.95 -0.17
CA ARG A 15 13.22 -10.18 -0.53
C ARG A 15 12.31 -11.21 -1.21
N ALA A 16 11.09 -11.39 -0.70
CA ALA A 16 10.13 -12.32 -1.29
C ALA A 16 9.72 -11.88 -2.71
N LEU A 17 9.38 -10.61 -2.88
CA LEU A 17 9.04 -10.02 -4.18
C LEU A 17 10.24 -10.04 -5.14
N GLY A 18 11.43 -9.66 -4.69
CA GLY A 18 12.62 -9.65 -5.54
C GLY A 18 13.03 -11.03 -6.04
N LYS A 19 12.91 -12.07 -5.20
CA LYS A 19 13.13 -13.47 -5.63
C LYS A 19 12.13 -13.87 -6.70
N LEU A 20 10.86 -13.53 -6.50
CA LEU A 20 9.78 -13.84 -7.42
C LEU A 20 9.95 -13.12 -8.76
N GLN A 21 10.14 -11.80 -8.73
CA GLN A 21 10.30 -10.96 -9.91
C GLN A 21 11.54 -11.34 -10.72
N LYS A 22 12.63 -11.77 -10.06
CA LYS A 22 13.80 -12.32 -10.77
C LYS A 22 13.45 -13.57 -11.59
N ALA A 23 12.66 -14.49 -11.03
CA ALA A 23 12.22 -15.68 -11.77
C ALA A 23 11.25 -15.34 -12.90
N GLN A 24 10.38 -14.35 -12.70
CA GLN A 24 9.49 -13.82 -13.74
C GLN A 24 10.27 -13.16 -14.88
N LEU A 25 11.29 -12.37 -14.56
CA LEU A 25 12.19 -11.75 -15.54
C LEU A 25 12.90 -12.79 -16.41
N THR A 26 13.44 -13.85 -15.81
CA THR A 26 14.10 -14.92 -16.57
C THR A 26 13.14 -15.55 -17.58
N ARG A 27 11.92 -15.93 -17.16
CA ARG A 27 10.89 -16.47 -18.07
C ARG A 27 10.47 -15.46 -19.13
N LEU A 28 10.35 -14.18 -18.76
CA LEU A 28 9.97 -13.13 -19.70
C LEU A 28 11.01 -12.98 -20.82
N LEU A 29 12.29 -12.95 -20.47
CA LEU A 29 13.37 -12.84 -21.45
C LEU A 29 13.41 -14.07 -22.39
N GLU A 30 13.13 -15.26 -21.87
CA GLU A 30 12.99 -16.48 -22.69
C GLU A 30 11.82 -16.35 -23.69
N TYR A 31 10.66 -15.85 -23.25
CA TYR A 31 9.53 -15.60 -24.15
C TYR A 31 9.86 -14.53 -25.19
N LEU A 32 10.45 -13.40 -24.80
CA LEU A 32 10.78 -12.32 -25.73
C LEU A 32 11.71 -12.81 -26.86
N GLY A 33 12.69 -13.65 -26.55
CA GLY A 33 13.63 -14.20 -27.53
C GLY A 33 14.67 -13.19 -28.02
N ASP A 34 15.39 -13.57 -29.09
CA ASP A 34 16.41 -12.73 -29.74
C ASP A 34 16.19 -12.75 -31.27
N PRO A 35 15.74 -11.65 -31.90
CA PRO A 35 15.46 -10.35 -31.30
C PRO A 35 14.18 -10.36 -30.43
N PRO A 36 14.06 -9.46 -29.45
CA PRO A 36 12.97 -9.46 -28.47
C PRO A 36 11.64 -9.06 -29.09
N ARG A 37 10.61 -9.92 -28.99
CA ARG A 37 9.28 -9.69 -29.58
C ARG A 37 8.18 -9.84 -28.55
N ILE A 38 7.36 -8.81 -28.41
CA ILE A 38 6.25 -8.81 -27.43
C ILE A 38 5.18 -9.83 -27.78
N GLU A 39 5.01 -10.15 -29.08
CA GLU A 39 4.01 -11.12 -29.55
C GLU A 39 4.30 -12.54 -29.08
N ASN A 40 5.53 -12.82 -28.66
CA ASN A 40 5.92 -14.12 -28.13
C ASN A 40 5.52 -14.32 -26.66
N VAL A 41 5.13 -13.26 -25.94
CA VAL A 41 4.75 -13.33 -24.53
C VAL A 41 3.26 -13.69 -24.43
N PRO A 42 2.89 -14.92 -24.00
CA PRO A 42 1.49 -15.33 -23.95
C PRO A 42 0.74 -14.63 -22.81
N GLU A 43 -0.59 -14.54 -22.90
CA GLU A 43 -1.41 -13.99 -21.81
C GLU A 43 -1.26 -14.79 -20.51
N ALA A 44 -1.12 -16.12 -20.63
CA ALA A 44 -0.88 -17.02 -19.50
C ALA A 44 0.33 -16.61 -18.64
N PHE A 45 1.37 -16.02 -19.23
CA PHE A 45 2.51 -15.50 -18.47
C PHE A 45 2.06 -14.41 -17.47
N TRP A 46 1.19 -13.49 -17.88
CA TRP A 46 0.71 -12.40 -17.02
C TRP A 46 -0.24 -12.91 -15.93
N GLU A 47 -1.05 -13.92 -16.24
CA GLU A 47 -1.92 -14.60 -15.27
C GLU A 47 -1.09 -15.32 -14.19
N GLU A 48 -0.03 -16.03 -14.59
CA GLU A 48 0.91 -16.70 -13.69
C GLU A 48 1.64 -15.69 -12.79
N VAL A 49 2.19 -14.62 -13.38
CA VAL A 49 2.84 -13.52 -12.64
C VAL A 49 1.90 -12.94 -11.58
N GLY A 50 0.64 -12.70 -11.95
CA GLY A 50 -0.37 -12.19 -11.03
C GLY A 50 -0.66 -13.16 -9.88
N THR A 51 -0.88 -14.43 -10.20
CA THR A 51 -1.14 -15.48 -9.21
C THR A 51 0.01 -15.62 -8.21
N GLU A 52 1.24 -15.57 -8.71
CA GLU A 52 2.45 -15.63 -7.87
C GLU A 52 2.55 -14.42 -6.93
N LEU A 53 2.29 -13.20 -7.43
CA LEU A 53 2.29 -11.99 -6.61
C LEU A 53 1.21 -12.06 -5.52
N LEU A 54 0.00 -12.50 -5.86
CA LEU A 54 -1.11 -12.68 -4.91
C LEU A 54 -0.75 -13.66 -3.79
N SER A 55 -0.05 -14.74 -4.12
CA SER A 55 0.39 -15.76 -3.15
C SER A 55 1.32 -15.21 -2.07
N VAL A 56 2.09 -14.15 -2.40
CA VAL A 56 3.02 -13.48 -1.49
C VAL A 56 2.33 -12.33 -0.76
N LEU A 57 1.66 -11.44 -1.51
CA LEU A 57 1.12 -10.20 -0.98
C LEU A 57 -0.06 -10.44 -0.04
N ARG A 58 -1.03 -11.27 -0.43
CA ARG A 58 -2.28 -11.44 0.32
C ARG A 58 -2.06 -11.92 1.77
N PRO A 59 -1.39 -13.06 2.05
CA PRO A 59 -1.20 -13.49 3.42
C PRO A 59 -0.30 -12.55 4.23
N PHE A 60 0.68 -11.90 3.58
CA PHE A 60 1.56 -10.95 4.25
C PHE A 60 0.80 -9.69 4.71
N LEU A 61 0.06 -9.05 3.80
CA LEU A 61 -0.66 -7.82 4.10
C LEU A 61 -1.83 -8.08 5.06
N GLN A 62 -2.54 -9.20 4.94
CA GLN A 62 -3.58 -9.58 5.91
C GLN A 62 -3.02 -9.75 7.32
N SER A 63 -1.86 -10.41 7.47
CA SER A 63 -1.22 -10.60 8.76
C SER A 63 -0.78 -9.27 9.39
N LEU A 64 -0.22 -8.36 8.57
CA LEU A 64 0.18 -7.04 9.03
C LEU A 64 -1.02 -6.17 9.43
N TYR A 65 -2.10 -6.21 8.65
CA TYR A 65 -3.37 -5.57 9.00
C TYR A 65 -3.83 -5.99 10.40
N LEU A 66 -3.90 -7.31 10.67
CA LEU A 66 -4.35 -7.83 11.96
C LEU A 66 -3.42 -7.43 13.11
N THR A 67 -2.11 -7.48 12.87
CA THR A 67 -1.11 -7.03 13.84
C THR A 67 -1.33 -5.58 14.23
N GLN A 68 -1.65 -4.72 13.26
CA GLN A 68 -1.80 -3.28 13.47
C GLN A 68 -3.15 -2.93 14.10
N ALA A 69 -4.22 -3.65 13.74
CA ALA A 69 -5.48 -3.61 14.46
C ALA A 69 -5.31 -3.99 15.94
N GLU A 70 -4.58 -5.07 16.23
CA GLU A 70 -4.33 -5.50 17.61
C GLU A 70 -3.57 -4.44 18.42
N MET A 71 -2.64 -3.72 17.80
CA MET A 71 -1.89 -2.66 18.47
C MET A 71 -2.77 -1.49 18.90
N VAL A 72 -3.72 -1.07 18.06
CA VAL A 72 -4.68 -0.01 18.44
C VAL A 72 -5.54 -0.47 19.62
N LEU A 73 -5.96 -1.74 19.62
CA LEU A 73 -6.72 -2.31 20.74
C LEU A 73 -5.90 -2.33 22.04
N ARG A 74 -4.63 -2.76 21.97
CA ARG A 74 -3.72 -2.76 23.13
C ARG A 74 -3.45 -1.36 23.68
N ALA A 75 -3.38 -0.35 22.81
CA ALA A 75 -3.23 1.04 23.22
C ALA A 75 -4.51 1.61 23.87
N ASN A 76 -5.66 0.97 23.66
CA ASN A 76 -6.97 1.42 24.14
C ASN A 76 -7.71 0.28 24.86
N PRO A 77 -7.25 -0.17 26.04
CA PRO A 77 -7.74 -1.38 26.70
C PRO A 77 -9.20 -1.31 27.19
N ALA A 78 -9.80 -0.11 27.19
CA ALA A 78 -11.21 0.09 27.51
C ALA A 78 -12.15 -0.27 26.36
N ILE A 79 -11.62 -0.47 25.16
CA ILE A 79 -12.38 -0.85 23.97
C ILE A 79 -12.56 -2.37 23.94
N GLY A 80 -13.81 -2.83 23.82
CA GLY A 80 -14.13 -4.21 23.46
C GLY A 80 -14.58 -4.26 22.01
N VAL A 81 -13.99 -5.16 21.21
CA VAL A 81 -14.41 -5.44 19.83
C VAL A 81 -14.64 -6.94 19.63
N ASP A 82 -15.53 -7.29 18.71
CA ASP A 82 -15.62 -8.67 18.23
C ASP A 82 -14.46 -8.96 17.27
N TRP A 83 -13.50 -9.76 17.74
CA TRP A 83 -12.34 -10.11 16.92
C TRP A 83 -12.72 -10.92 15.67
N ALA A 84 -13.87 -11.60 15.64
CA ALA A 84 -14.34 -12.28 14.45
C ALA A 84 -14.62 -11.27 13.31
N LEU A 85 -15.23 -10.12 13.62
CA LEU A 85 -15.48 -9.05 12.65
C LEU A 85 -14.18 -8.43 12.13
N VAL A 86 -13.21 -8.18 13.01
CA VAL A 86 -11.88 -7.68 12.60
C VAL A 86 -11.17 -8.65 11.66
N ASN A 87 -11.24 -9.96 11.94
CA ASN A 87 -10.67 -10.99 11.07
C ASN A 87 -11.36 -11.07 9.72
N GLU A 88 -12.69 -10.97 9.69
CA GLU A 88 -13.46 -10.94 8.44
C GLU A 88 -13.09 -9.72 7.60
N GLY A 89 -13.05 -8.54 8.22
CA GLY A 89 -12.63 -7.28 7.59
C GLY A 89 -11.21 -7.36 7.02
N ALA A 90 -10.24 -7.86 7.80
CA ALA A 90 -8.86 -8.06 7.35
C ALA A 90 -8.78 -8.99 6.12
N ALA A 91 -9.53 -10.09 6.16
CA ALA A 91 -9.54 -11.06 5.07
C ALA A 91 -10.22 -10.50 3.81
N ALA A 92 -11.30 -9.73 3.97
CA ALA A 92 -12.01 -9.06 2.87
C ALA A 92 -11.13 -7.98 2.23
N TRP A 93 -10.57 -7.08 3.04
CA TRP A 93 -9.66 -6.04 2.60
C TRP A 93 -8.47 -6.64 1.84
N ALA A 94 -7.77 -7.61 2.43
CA ALA A 94 -6.58 -8.19 1.79
C ALA A 94 -6.94 -8.88 0.47
N ARG A 95 -8.09 -9.58 0.37
CA ARG A 95 -8.55 -10.19 -0.89
C ARG A 95 -8.75 -9.15 -1.98
N GLN A 96 -9.54 -8.13 -1.70
CA GLN A 96 -9.89 -7.12 -2.70
C GLN A 96 -8.69 -6.26 -3.06
N TYR A 97 -8.01 -5.70 -2.07
CA TYR A 97 -6.90 -4.79 -2.27
C TYR A 97 -5.75 -5.43 -3.06
N THR A 98 -5.35 -6.66 -2.71
CA THR A 98 -4.26 -7.33 -3.45
C THR A 98 -4.62 -7.70 -4.88
N TYR A 99 -5.90 -7.97 -5.16
CA TYR A 99 -6.35 -8.17 -6.53
C TYR A 99 -6.14 -6.89 -7.35
N ASP A 100 -6.62 -5.76 -6.86
CA ASP A 100 -6.49 -4.46 -7.52
C ASP A 100 -5.01 -4.05 -7.68
N LEU A 101 -4.21 -4.23 -6.63
CA LEU A 101 -2.77 -3.94 -6.65
C LEU A 101 -2.04 -4.77 -7.71
N VAL A 102 -2.28 -6.08 -7.77
CA VAL A 102 -1.61 -6.97 -8.71
C VAL A 102 -2.04 -6.69 -10.15
N GLN A 103 -3.33 -6.41 -10.39
CA GLN A 103 -3.81 -5.97 -11.70
C GLN A 103 -3.08 -4.69 -12.14
N GLY A 104 -2.98 -3.68 -11.26
CA GLY A 104 -2.25 -2.45 -11.54
C GLY A 104 -0.77 -2.68 -11.84
N ILE A 105 -0.09 -3.51 -11.04
CA ILE A 105 1.31 -3.91 -11.27
C ILE A 105 1.49 -4.52 -12.65
N ASN A 106 0.63 -5.47 -13.04
CA ASN A 106 0.70 -6.17 -14.32
C ASN A 106 0.43 -5.23 -15.50
N VAL A 107 -0.64 -4.43 -15.44
CA VAL A 107 -0.99 -3.46 -16.49
C VAL A 107 0.16 -2.49 -16.74
N HIS A 108 0.73 -1.91 -15.69
CA HIS A 108 1.84 -0.96 -15.83
C HIS A 108 3.13 -1.64 -16.31
N THR A 109 3.43 -2.86 -15.85
CA THR A 109 4.60 -3.61 -16.33
C THR A 109 4.48 -3.98 -17.80
N ARG A 110 3.31 -4.47 -18.23
CA ARG A 110 3.06 -4.82 -19.63
C ARG A 110 3.17 -3.61 -20.55
N ARG A 111 2.59 -2.47 -20.15
CA ARG A 111 2.68 -1.22 -20.91
C ARG A 111 4.14 -0.73 -21.02
N ALA A 112 4.87 -0.68 -19.91
CA ALA A 112 6.26 -0.24 -19.92
C ALA A 112 7.16 -1.18 -20.75
N LEU A 113 6.87 -2.48 -20.74
CA LEU A 113 7.56 -3.45 -21.60
C LEU A 113 7.27 -3.21 -23.09
N GLN A 114 6.00 -2.95 -23.45
CA GLN A 114 5.61 -2.62 -24.83
C GLN A 114 6.31 -1.36 -25.33
N GLU A 115 6.36 -0.31 -24.50
CA GLU A 115 7.07 0.94 -24.79
C GLU A 115 8.57 0.70 -25.02
N ALA A 116 9.22 -0.06 -24.12
CA ALA A 116 10.65 -0.37 -24.23
C ALA A 116 10.99 -1.16 -25.51
N VAL A 117 10.21 -2.20 -25.82
CA VAL A 117 10.40 -3.01 -27.03
C VAL A 117 10.11 -2.20 -28.30
N GLY A 118 9.07 -1.35 -28.28
CA GLY A 118 8.75 -0.45 -29.41
C GLY A 118 9.91 0.51 -29.70
N ALA A 119 10.41 1.20 -28.68
CA ALA A 119 11.54 2.13 -28.81
C ALA A 119 12.81 1.43 -29.33
N PHE A 120 13.04 0.16 -28.97
CA PHE A 120 14.16 -0.62 -29.53
C PHE A 120 14.10 -0.77 -31.06
N TYR A 121 12.92 -0.94 -31.63
CA TYR A 121 12.76 -1.06 -33.08
C TYR A 121 12.61 0.27 -33.80
N GLU A 122 11.94 1.26 -33.18
CA GLU A 122 11.63 2.54 -33.81
C GLU A 122 12.78 3.55 -33.69
N GLU A 123 13.42 3.61 -32.52
CA GLU A 123 14.44 4.61 -32.18
C GLU A 123 15.86 4.02 -32.24
N GLY A 124 15.98 2.70 -32.42
CA GLY A 124 17.26 2.00 -32.52
C GLY A 124 18.02 1.95 -31.19
N LEU A 125 17.32 1.78 -30.06
CA LEU A 125 17.99 1.62 -28.75
C LEU A 125 19.07 0.54 -28.81
N ALA A 126 20.16 0.79 -28.08
CA ALA A 126 21.17 -0.24 -27.87
C ALA A 126 20.56 -1.40 -27.06
N ARG A 127 20.94 -2.64 -27.41
CA ARG A 127 20.46 -3.86 -26.72
C ARG A 127 20.62 -3.80 -25.20
N GLY A 128 21.76 -3.31 -24.71
CA GLY A 128 22.02 -3.19 -23.28
C GLY A 128 21.11 -2.17 -22.58
N GLU A 129 20.62 -1.17 -23.30
CA GLU A 129 19.68 -0.19 -22.77
C GLU A 129 18.28 -0.79 -22.62
N LEU A 130 17.82 -1.55 -23.64
CA LEU A 130 16.59 -2.33 -23.54
C LEU A 130 16.64 -3.32 -22.36
N GLU A 131 17.74 -4.08 -22.24
CA GLU A 131 17.95 -4.99 -21.11
C GLU A 131 17.87 -4.25 -19.77
N GLY A 132 18.52 -3.09 -19.66
CA GLY A 132 18.46 -2.25 -18.46
C GLY A 132 17.04 -1.81 -18.09
N GLN A 133 16.25 -1.40 -19.09
CA GLN A 133 14.85 -1.03 -18.90
C GLN A 133 14.00 -2.21 -18.42
N ILE A 134 14.11 -3.38 -19.08
CA ILE A 134 13.35 -4.59 -18.71
C ILE A 134 13.76 -5.07 -17.30
N VAL A 135 15.06 -5.09 -16.99
CA VAL A 135 15.56 -5.45 -15.65
C VAL A 135 15.00 -4.48 -14.60
N GLY A 136 14.88 -3.19 -14.91
CA GLY A 136 14.27 -2.20 -14.03
C GLY A 136 12.81 -2.52 -13.65
N LEU A 137 12.03 -3.09 -14.58
CA LEU A 137 10.63 -3.46 -14.35
C LEU A 137 10.46 -4.63 -13.35
N PHE A 138 11.48 -5.48 -13.21
CA PHE A 138 11.46 -6.66 -12.34
C PHE A 138 12.57 -6.62 -11.26
N GLY A 139 13.19 -5.45 -11.11
CA GLY A 139 14.42 -5.29 -10.34
C GLY A 139 14.18 -5.13 -8.84
N PRO A 140 15.24 -5.32 -8.02
CA PRO A 140 15.15 -5.22 -6.56
C PRO A 140 14.71 -3.84 -6.08
N VAL A 141 15.03 -2.77 -6.81
CA VAL A 141 14.62 -1.38 -6.48
C VAL A 141 13.10 -1.22 -6.52
N ARG A 142 12.44 -1.87 -7.48
CA ARG A 142 10.98 -1.87 -7.58
C ARG A 142 10.36 -2.75 -6.49
N ALA A 143 10.93 -3.92 -6.22
CA ALA A 143 10.50 -4.79 -5.13
C ALA A 143 10.53 -4.08 -3.77
N GLU A 144 11.60 -3.33 -3.49
CA GLU A 144 11.74 -2.51 -2.29
C GLU A 144 10.70 -1.38 -2.24
N MET A 145 10.52 -0.65 -3.35
CA MET A 145 9.52 0.42 -3.43
C MET A 145 8.11 -0.10 -3.09
N ILE A 146 7.72 -1.23 -3.68
CA ILE A 146 6.44 -1.89 -3.40
C ILE A 146 6.40 -2.28 -1.93
N ALA A 147 7.43 -2.96 -1.42
CA ALA A 147 7.44 -3.42 -0.03
C ALA A 147 7.24 -2.30 1.00
N VAL A 148 7.95 -1.18 0.85
CA VAL A 148 7.81 -0.02 1.76
C VAL A 148 6.39 0.56 1.70
N THR A 149 5.86 0.71 0.49
CA THR A 149 4.53 1.30 0.27
C THR A 149 3.43 0.40 0.84
N GLU A 150 3.50 -0.90 0.58
CA GLU A 150 2.46 -1.84 0.97
C GLU A 150 2.50 -2.21 2.45
N VAL A 151 3.68 -2.22 3.08
CA VAL A 151 3.78 -2.33 4.55
C VAL A 151 3.08 -1.15 5.22
N THR A 152 3.32 0.06 4.73
CA THR A 152 2.67 1.27 5.26
C THR A 152 1.17 1.20 5.10
N ARG A 153 0.69 0.83 3.91
CA ARG A 153 -0.73 0.78 3.61
C ARG A 153 -1.45 -0.28 4.44
N ALA A 154 -0.91 -1.49 4.51
CA ALA A 154 -1.50 -2.55 5.32
C ALA A 154 -1.57 -2.18 6.80
N ALA A 155 -0.58 -1.44 7.29
CA ALA A 155 -0.63 -0.95 8.65
C ALA A 155 -1.71 0.10 8.88
N SER A 156 -1.77 1.12 8.01
CA SER A 156 -2.82 2.14 8.04
C SER A 156 -4.22 1.51 8.00
N GLU A 157 -4.42 0.59 7.07
CA GLU A 157 -5.69 -0.11 6.89
C GLU A 157 -6.06 -0.99 8.08
N GLY A 158 -5.09 -1.64 8.71
CA GLY A 158 -5.34 -2.41 9.94
C GLY A 158 -5.83 -1.54 11.10
N GLN A 159 -5.21 -0.38 11.28
CA GLN A 159 -5.61 0.55 12.34
C GLN A 159 -6.99 1.15 12.07
N ARG A 160 -7.23 1.60 10.82
CA ARG A 160 -8.52 2.12 10.36
C ARG A 160 -9.63 1.08 10.46
N GLY A 161 -9.34 -0.16 10.11
CA GLY A 161 -10.26 -1.28 10.25
C GLY A 161 -10.78 -1.45 11.66
N LEU A 162 -9.89 -1.43 12.66
CA LEU A 162 -10.32 -1.45 14.06
C LEU A 162 -11.13 -0.19 14.40
N ALA A 163 -10.67 1.00 14.02
CA ALA A 163 -11.38 2.25 14.32
C ALA A 163 -12.82 2.23 13.76
N ASN A 164 -13.04 1.62 12.59
CA ASN A 164 -14.36 1.46 11.99
C ASN A 164 -15.26 0.53 12.81
N GLU A 165 -14.73 -0.60 13.31
CA GLU A 165 -15.46 -1.49 14.23
C GLU A 165 -15.82 -0.79 15.54
N VAL A 166 -14.88 -0.06 16.13
CA VAL A 166 -15.09 0.73 17.36
C VAL A 166 -16.19 1.78 17.17
N ALA A 167 -16.23 2.39 15.98
CA ALA A 167 -17.23 3.40 15.65
C ALA A 167 -18.64 2.83 15.41
N GLN A 168 -18.81 1.50 15.33
CA GLN A 168 -20.14 0.86 15.40
C GLN A 168 -20.76 0.95 16.81
N PHE A 169 -19.93 1.10 17.84
CA PHE A 169 -20.35 1.28 19.23
C PHE A 169 -20.50 2.76 19.62
N GLY A 170 -20.49 3.68 18.63
CA GLY A 170 -20.64 5.12 18.84
C GLY A 170 -19.36 5.83 19.31
N ILE A 171 -18.22 5.15 19.31
CA ILE A 171 -16.93 5.73 19.69
C ILE A 171 -16.19 6.15 18.43
N LEU A 172 -16.12 7.47 18.19
CA LEU A 172 -15.40 8.04 17.05
C LEU A 172 -13.95 8.31 17.45
N MET A 173 -13.04 7.43 17.04
CA MET A 173 -11.61 7.63 17.26
C MET A 173 -11.08 8.74 16.36
N ILE A 174 -10.09 9.48 16.86
CA ILE A 174 -9.40 10.54 16.12
C ILE A 174 -8.11 9.95 15.56
N ASP A 175 -7.87 10.15 14.27
CA ASP A 175 -6.59 9.82 13.64
C ASP A 175 -5.73 11.07 13.54
N ALA A 176 -4.43 10.91 13.78
CA ALA A 176 -3.44 11.96 13.63
C ALA A 176 -2.26 11.47 12.79
N TRP A 177 -1.81 12.32 11.87
CA TRP A 177 -0.69 11.99 11.00
C TRP A 177 0.61 11.89 11.79
N SER A 178 1.23 10.72 11.82
CA SER A 178 2.49 10.49 12.52
C SER A 178 3.60 10.26 11.50
N THR A 179 4.50 11.21 11.37
CA THR A 179 5.74 10.95 10.59
C THR A 179 6.62 9.98 11.35
N ARG A 180 7.48 9.27 10.60
CA ARG A 180 8.59 8.55 11.22
C ARG A 180 9.51 9.57 11.87
N ASN A 181 9.99 9.27 13.08
CA ASN A 181 10.94 10.12 13.79
C ASN A 181 12.37 9.86 13.30
N ASP A 182 12.57 9.85 11.97
CA ASP A 182 13.88 9.68 11.33
C ASP A 182 14.25 10.94 10.51
N GLU A 183 15.50 11.03 10.08
CA GLU A 183 16.06 12.23 9.41
C GLU A 183 15.49 12.51 8.00
N VAL A 184 14.48 11.75 7.55
CA VAL A 184 14.00 11.75 6.16
C VAL A 184 12.48 11.96 6.08
N VAL A 185 11.95 12.83 6.95
CA VAL A 185 10.57 13.28 6.79
C VAL A 185 10.47 14.15 5.54
N CYS A 186 9.67 13.71 4.56
CA CYS A 186 9.54 14.42 3.29
C CYS A 186 8.72 15.73 3.41
N PRO A 187 8.81 16.65 2.43
CA PRO A 187 8.08 17.92 2.45
C PRO A 187 6.55 17.78 2.50
N ILE A 188 5.98 16.65 2.07
CA ILE A 188 4.54 16.37 2.17
C ILE A 188 4.16 16.04 3.62
N CYS A 189 4.95 15.19 4.26
CA CYS A 189 4.58 14.57 5.53
C CYS A 189 4.98 15.41 6.75
N GLY A 190 6.07 16.18 6.66
CA GLY A 190 6.57 17.01 7.76
C GLY A 190 5.54 18.02 8.26
N PRO A 191 4.93 18.83 7.37
CA PRO A 191 3.91 19.79 7.77
C PRO A 191 2.63 19.15 8.32
N LEU A 192 2.38 17.87 8.00
CA LEU A 192 1.24 17.10 8.50
C LEU A 192 1.48 16.51 9.90
N HIS A 193 2.73 16.40 10.37
CA HIS A 193 3.05 15.74 11.63
C HIS A 193 2.21 16.26 12.83
N GLY A 194 1.58 15.34 13.55
CA GLY A 194 0.79 15.63 14.75
C GLY A 194 -0.57 16.28 14.47
N ARG A 195 -0.94 16.49 13.20
CA ARG A 195 -2.26 17.02 12.85
C ARG A 195 -3.30 15.91 12.91
N ASP A 196 -4.37 16.18 13.64
CA ASP A 196 -5.59 15.38 13.55
C ASP A 196 -6.18 15.49 12.14
N ALA A 197 -6.93 14.47 11.72
CA ALA A 197 -7.65 14.48 10.45
C ALA A 197 -8.61 15.68 10.38
N ASP A 198 -8.54 16.43 9.28
CA ASP A 198 -9.44 17.57 9.01
C ASP A 198 -10.89 17.12 8.78
N GLY A 199 -11.09 15.86 8.42
CA GLY A 199 -12.40 15.25 8.34
C GLY A 199 -12.35 13.81 7.84
N TYR A 200 -13.53 13.30 7.48
CA TYR A 200 -13.73 11.94 6.98
C TYR A 200 -14.58 11.94 5.71
N GLU A 201 -14.37 10.96 4.85
CA GLU A 201 -15.18 10.70 3.66
C GLU A 201 -15.64 9.24 3.57
N GLY A 202 -16.73 9.00 2.85
CA GLY A 202 -17.25 7.66 2.59
C GLY A 202 -17.40 6.82 3.87
N ASP A 203 -16.81 5.63 3.86
CA ASP A 203 -16.82 4.66 4.97
C ASP A 203 -15.80 5.01 6.06
N ARG A 204 -15.85 6.26 6.52
CA ARG A 204 -14.99 6.83 7.57
C ARG A 204 -13.50 6.86 7.22
N THR A 205 -13.16 7.12 5.96
CA THR A 205 -11.76 7.33 5.55
C THR A 205 -11.30 8.71 5.98
N PRO A 206 -10.30 8.86 6.88
CA PRO A 206 -9.82 10.18 7.27
C PRO A 206 -9.07 10.86 6.13
N TYR A 207 -9.07 12.20 6.15
CA TYR A 207 -8.24 13.00 5.27
C TYR A 207 -7.63 14.20 5.99
N TRP A 208 -6.55 14.70 5.41
CA TRP A 208 -5.81 15.89 5.87
C TRP A 208 -5.66 16.89 4.73
N LEU A 209 -5.67 18.17 5.07
CA LEU A 209 -5.31 19.27 4.18
C LEU A 209 -3.90 19.73 4.54
N HIS A 210 -3.02 19.69 3.56
CA HIS A 210 -1.66 20.16 3.74
C HIS A 210 -1.66 21.67 4.03
N PRO A 211 -1.04 22.13 5.12
CA PRO A 211 -1.17 23.51 5.58
C PRO A 211 -0.63 24.54 4.59
N ASP A 212 0.43 24.20 3.86
CA ASP A 212 1.11 25.16 2.99
C ASP A 212 0.52 25.17 1.57
N THR A 213 -0.13 24.09 1.14
CA THR A 213 -0.58 23.91 -0.25
C THR A 213 -2.08 23.77 -0.40
N GLY A 214 -2.79 23.44 0.68
CA GLY A 214 -4.21 23.07 0.67
C GLY A 214 -4.51 21.73 -0.01
N GLU A 215 -3.48 20.97 -0.42
CA GLU A 215 -3.65 19.68 -1.08
C GLU A 215 -4.21 18.65 -0.09
N ARG A 216 -5.14 17.83 -0.57
CA ARG A 216 -5.82 16.81 0.24
C ARG A 216 -5.08 15.48 0.16
N TYR A 217 -4.78 14.91 1.33
CA TYR A 217 -4.19 13.58 1.47
C TYR A 217 -5.13 12.66 2.24
N GLY A 218 -5.28 11.42 1.76
CA GLY A 218 -5.88 10.34 2.53
C GLY A 218 -4.89 9.72 3.52
N PRO A 219 -5.23 8.57 4.13
CA PRO A 219 -4.34 7.89 5.07
C PRO A 219 -2.99 7.49 4.43
N PRO A 220 -1.89 7.36 5.21
CA PRO A 220 -0.63 6.84 4.73
C PRO A 220 -0.78 5.49 3.97
N PRO A 221 0.00 5.26 2.91
CA PRO A 221 1.07 6.10 2.39
C PRO A 221 0.55 7.23 1.47
N ALA A 222 1.06 8.45 1.63
CA ALA A 222 0.78 9.59 0.73
C ALA A 222 1.43 9.46 -0.66
N HIS A 223 2.52 8.72 -0.77
CA HIS A 223 3.30 8.57 -1.99
C HIS A 223 4.09 7.24 -1.97
N PRO A 224 4.66 6.80 -3.12
CA PRO A 224 5.56 5.66 -3.13
C PRO A 224 6.73 5.86 -2.16
N ARG A 225 7.08 4.81 -1.42
CA ARG A 225 8.08 4.82 -0.33
C ARG A 225 7.76 5.74 0.85
N CYS A 226 6.52 6.21 1.00
CA CYS A 226 6.12 6.90 2.23
C CYS A 226 6.28 5.94 3.43
N ARG A 227 6.83 6.45 4.54
CA ARG A 227 7.05 5.70 5.78
C ARG A 227 6.37 6.33 7.00
N CYS A 228 5.37 7.17 6.77
CA CYS A 228 4.53 7.72 7.83
C CYS A 228 3.48 6.71 8.28
N ASN A 229 2.87 6.95 9.42
CA ASN A 229 1.91 6.05 10.05
C ASN A 229 0.71 6.85 10.58
N ASP A 230 -0.40 6.17 10.80
CA ASP A 230 -1.55 6.70 11.52
C ASP A 230 -1.33 6.67 13.03
N ASN A 231 -2.08 7.48 13.77
CA ASN A 231 -2.02 7.52 15.22
C ASN A 231 -3.41 7.68 15.84
N TRP A 232 -4.15 6.58 15.81
CA TRP A 232 -5.49 6.51 16.35
C TRP A 232 -5.52 6.62 17.88
N ARG A 233 -6.36 7.55 18.37
CA ARG A 233 -6.60 7.79 19.80
C ARG A 233 -8.10 7.95 20.08
N LEU A 234 -8.49 7.68 21.32
CA LEU A 234 -9.81 8.07 21.82
C LEU A 234 -9.91 9.60 21.86
N PRO A 235 -11.12 10.18 21.67
CA PRO A 235 -11.33 11.61 21.79
C PRO A 235 -11.12 12.08 23.23
N ASP A 236 -10.53 13.26 23.42
CA ASP A 236 -10.17 13.80 24.75
C ASP A 236 -11.41 14.19 25.58
N THR A 237 -12.50 14.55 24.90
CA THR A 237 -13.83 14.83 25.45
C THR A 237 -14.90 14.33 24.47
N ALA A 238 -16.15 14.17 24.93
CA ALA A 238 -17.27 13.82 24.04
C ALA A 238 -17.51 14.87 22.92
N GLU A 239 -17.02 16.10 23.09
CA GLU A 239 -17.20 17.23 22.18
C GLU A 239 -16.04 17.39 21.17
N THR A 240 -14.87 16.80 21.42
CA THR A 240 -13.68 16.85 20.52
C THR A 240 -13.68 15.79 19.42
N ALA A 241 -14.70 14.92 19.37
CA ALA A 241 -14.87 14.03 18.23
C ALA A 241 -15.25 14.89 17.01
N THR A 242 -14.45 14.85 15.94
CA THR A 242 -14.83 15.42 14.65
C THR A 242 -16.22 14.88 14.30
N LEU A 243 -17.22 15.76 14.30
CA LEU A 243 -18.62 15.38 14.18
C LEU A 243 -18.81 14.68 12.83
N PHE A 244 -19.08 13.38 12.85
CA PHE A 244 -19.60 12.67 11.70
C PHE A 244 -20.95 13.29 11.35
N ALA A 245 -21.07 13.90 10.17
CA ALA A 245 -22.36 14.19 9.58
C ALA A 245 -22.84 12.92 8.87
N PRO A 246 -23.77 12.13 9.44
CA PRO A 246 -24.35 11.01 8.71
C PRO A 246 -25.17 11.56 7.53
N GLY A 247 -24.84 11.14 6.29
CA GLY A 247 -25.76 11.28 5.16
C GLY A 247 -25.31 12.06 3.92
N GLN A 248 -24.06 11.94 3.49
CA GLN A 248 -23.72 12.21 2.09
C GLN A 248 -23.03 10.98 1.46
N GLY A 249 -23.83 9.94 1.22
CA GLY A 249 -23.49 8.94 0.22
C GLY A 249 -23.62 9.55 -1.19
N PRO A 250 -22.89 9.04 -2.19
CA PRO A 250 -22.96 9.58 -3.55
C PRO A 250 -24.34 9.38 -4.14
N ALA A 251 -24.84 10.41 -4.82
CA ALA A 251 -25.93 10.31 -5.79
C ALA A 251 -25.48 9.57 -7.05
#